data_AF-A0A7J5YIR7-F1
#
_entry.id   AF-A0A7J5YIR7-F1
#
_cell.length_a   1.000
_cell.length_b   1.000
_cell.length_c   1.000
_cell.angle_alpha   90.00
_cell.angle_beta   90.00
_cell.angle_gamma   90.00
#
_symmetry.space_group_name_H-M   'P 1'
#
loop_
_entity.id
_entity.type
_entity.pdbx_description
1 polymer ?
#
loop_
_entity_poly.entity_id
_entity_poly.type
_entity_poly.pdbx_seq_one_letter_code
_entity_poly.pdbx_strand_id
1 'polypeptide(L)'
;MRYVDLWNNMKMKSVVAIAVFLETVSAISLGLVNTEGGLVRGENIPLASGRHMDVFKGIPFADILEYTQFSGQELADRGNVIVVSIGYRVGSLGFLSTGEPELAGLFKRAISQSGVAVSPWTINKDPRQYAVEVALKVNCSTDERMASCLKEIDPVVLTLAGSFNLEDVEKLLAAFIKDKGDAALQAALSLYNSTWEPTPSQENIKKTLVDIETDFLFLASTQAALKLHADNAKTGRTYSYLFSEPNQMAGIIRRYPSWMGADNTDDVPYPPDLSGYMIAYWTNFARTGTGQKFVELNSKMDESYVGENMRMRYVDLWNNVIPSLRTIIPE
;
A
#
# COMPACT_ATOMS: atom_id res chain seq x y z
N MET A 1 -26.33 -65.30 2.14
CA MET A 1 -25.27 -64.46 1.53
C MET A 1 -25.78 -63.57 0.39
N ARG A 2 -26.57 -64.05 -0.60
CA ARG A 2 -27.00 -63.22 -1.75
C ARG A 2 -27.84 -61.96 -1.47
N TYR A 3 -28.60 -61.89 -0.38
CA TYR A 3 -29.47 -60.74 -0.08
C TYR A 3 -28.72 -59.52 0.51
N VAL A 4 -27.63 -59.76 1.24
CA VAL A 4 -26.82 -58.69 1.86
C VAL A 4 -25.99 -57.96 0.82
N ASP A 5 -25.49 -58.68 -0.19
CA ASP A 5 -24.72 -58.12 -1.30
C ASP A 5 -25.57 -57.23 -2.22
N LEU A 6 -26.84 -57.61 -2.47
CA LEU A 6 -27.79 -56.80 -3.23
C LEU A 6 -28.19 -55.52 -2.52
N TRP A 7 -28.40 -55.58 -1.19
CA TRP A 7 -28.71 -54.41 -0.37
C TRP A 7 -27.54 -53.42 -0.28
N ASN A 8 -26.31 -53.93 -0.14
CA ASN A 8 -25.10 -53.10 -0.13
C ASN A 8 -24.81 -52.50 -1.52
N ASN A 9 -25.03 -53.24 -2.61
CA ASN A 9 -24.88 -52.69 -3.96
C ASN A 9 -25.93 -51.60 -4.27
N MET A 10 -27.18 -51.77 -3.83
CA MET A 10 -28.22 -50.75 -3.99
C MET A 10 -27.90 -49.49 -3.18
N LYS A 11 -27.48 -49.64 -1.90
CA LYS A 11 -27.05 -48.49 -1.09
C LYS A 11 -25.83 -47.79 -1.70
N MET A 12 -24.84 -48.53 -2.19
CA MET A 12 -23.64 -47.96 -2.80
C MET A 12 -23.96 -47.25 -4.10
N LYS A 13 -24.83 -47.81 -4.96
CA LYS A 13 -25.30 -47.15 -6.19
C LYS A 13 -26.16 -45.92 -5.90
N SER A 14 -27.00 -45.96 -4.87
CA SER A 14 -27.79 -44.79 -4.44
C SER A 14 -26.92 -43.70 -3.82
N VAL A 15 -25.90 -44.05 -3.03
CA VAL A 15 -24.93 -43.09 -2.46
C VAL A 15 -24.05 -42.48 -3.55
N VAL A 16 -23.61 -43.27 -4.53
CA VAL A 16 -22.85 -42.77 -5.70
C VAL A 16 -23.74 -41.90 -6.59
N ALA A 17 -24.99 -42.29 -6.84
CA ALA A 17 -25.92 -41.44 -7.60
C ALA A 17 -26.27 -40.14 -6.87
N ILE A 18 -26.43 -40.18 -5.54
CA ILE A 18 -26.66 -38.98 -4.72
C ILE A 18 -25.39 -38.12 -4.66
N ALA A 19 -24.19 -38.71 -4.62
CA ALA A 19 -22.92 -37.97 -4.69
C ALA A 19 -22.70 -37.32 -6.07
N VAL A 20 -23.01 -38.04 -7.15
CA VAL A 20 -22.95 -37.51 -8.53
C VAL A 20 -24.03 -36.44 -8.78
N PHE A 21 -25.20 -36.54 -8.13
CA PHE A 21 -26.21 -35.48 -8.16
C PHE A 21 -25.90 -34.30 -7.23
N LEU A 22 -25.21 -34.52 -6.11
CA LEU A 22 -24.74 -33.45 -5.20
C LEU A 22 -23.52 -32.69 -5.75
N GLU A 23 -22.77 -33.28 -6.69
CA GLU A 23 -21.74 -32.57 -7.45
C GLU A 23 -22.30 -31.65 -8.54
N THR A 24 -23.62 -31.67 -8.79
CA THR A 24 -24.29 -30.68 -9.66
C THR A 24 -24.90 -29.55 -8.84
N VAL A 25 -24.18 -28.99 -7.87
CA VAL A 25 -24.39 -27.58 -7.52
C VAL A 25 -23.92 -26.79 -8.72
N SER A 26 -24.87 -26.46 -9.60
CA SER A 26 -24.62 -25.76 -10.85
C SER A 26 -23.68 -24.57 -10.59
N ALA A 27 -22.48 -24.64 -11.18
CA ALA A 27 -21.60 -23.50 -11.37
C ALA A 27 -22.31 -22.55 -12.34
N ILE A 28 -23.28 -21.78 -11.82
CA ILE A 28 -23.99 -20.76 -12.60
C ILE A 28 -22.97 -19.67 -12.88
N SER A 29 -22.28 -19.81 -14.00
CA SER A 29 -21.44 -18.77 -14.56
C SER A 29 -22.33 -17.63 -15.06
N LEU A 30 -21.94 -16.41 -14.74
CA LEU A 30 -22.54 -15.19 -15.30
C LEU A 30 -22.37 -15.12 -16.83
N GLY A 31 -21.34 -15.76 -17.39
CA GLY A 31 -21.10 -15.84 -18.82
C GLY A 31 -20.97 -14.47 -19.49
N LEU A 32 -22.05 -14.02 -20.14
CA LEU A 32 -22.15 -12.70 -20.78
C LEU A 32 -22.86 -11.71 -19.84
N VAL A 33 -22.19 -10.61 -19.54
CA VAL A 33 -22.72 -9.52 -18.71
C VAL A 33 -22.90 -8.27 -19.56
N ASN A 34 -24.00 -7.56 -19.32
CA ASN A 34 -24.28 -6.30 -20.01
C ASN A 34 -23.63 -5.12 -19.26
N THR A 35 -22.91 -4.28 -19.99
CA THR A 35 -22.29 -3.03 -19.50
C THR A 35 -22.79 -1.86 -20.36
N GLU A 36 -22.55 -0.62 -19.92
CA GLU A 36 -22.87 0.57 -20.73
C GLU A 36 -22.10 0.61 -22.06
N GLY A 37 -20.90 -0.01 -22.11
CA GLY A 37 -20.08 -0.17 -23.32
C GLY A 37 -20.41 -1.41 -24.15
N GLY A 38 -21.42 -2.19 -23.78
CA GLY A 38 -21.85 -3.41 -24.47
C GLY A 38 -21.62 -4.70 -23.67
N LEU A 39 -21.72 -5.85 -24.35
CA LEU A 39 -21.62 -7.16 -23.72
C LEU A 39 -20.16 -7.54 -23.47
N VAL A 40 -19.86 -7.98 -22.25
CA VAL A 40 -18.55 -8.51 -21.86
C VAL A 40 -18.68 -9.98 -21.48
N ARG A 41 -17.76 -10.81 -21.97
CA ARG A 41 -17.68 -12.22 -21.59
C ARG A 41 -16.64 -12.43 -20.48
N GLY A 42 -17.04 -13.12 -19.43
CA GLY A 42 -16.14 -13.59 -18.37
C GLY A 42 -15.74 -15.06 -18.57
N GLU A 43 -14.68 -15.45 -17.88
CA GLU A 43 -14.25 -16.84 -17.73
C GLU A 43 -14.69 -17.37 -16.36
N ASN A 44 -15.30 -18.55 -16.32
CA ASN A 44 -15.64 -19.22 -15.07
C ASN A 44 -14.51 -20.16 -14.66
N ILE A 45 -13.88 -19.90 -13.51
CA ILE A 45 -12.76 -20.69 -13.02
C ILE A 45 -13.14 -21.47 -11.76
N PRO A 46 -12.68 -22.73 -11.62
CA PRO A 46 -12.79 -23.47 -10.36
C PRO A 46 -11.79 -22.93 -9.34
N LEU A 47 -12.18 -22.90 -8.07
CA LEU A 47 -11.38 -22.44 -6.95
C LEU A 47 -10.95 -23.62 -6.06
N ALA A 48 -9.84 -23.45 -5.33
CA ALA A 48 -9.34 -24.45 -4.39
C ALA A 48 -10.36 -24.82 -3.30
N SER A 49 -11.30 -23.91 -2.98
CA SER A 49 -12.40 -24.15 -2.04
C SER A 49 -13.54 -25.03 -2.61
N GLY A 50 -13.43 -25.51 -3.86
CA GLY A 50 -14.52 -26.20 -4.57
C GLY A 50 -15.64 -25.28 -5.09
N ARG A 51 -15.48 -23.96 -4.97
CA ARG A 51 -16.38 -22.96 -5.55
C ARG A 51 -15.98 -22.61 -6.98
N HIS A 52 -16.82 -21.81 -7.64
CA HIS A 52 -16.55 -21.24 -8.95
C HIS A 52 -16.60 -19.72 -8.87
N MET A 53 -15.83 -19.06 -9.73
CA MET A 53 -15.80 -17.59 -9.81
C MET A 53 -15.71 -17.14 -11.26
N ASP A 54 -16.53 -16.15 -11.61
CA ASP A 54 -16.43 -15.48 -12.90
C ASP A 54 -15.37 -14.37 -12.85
N VAL A 55 -14.44 -14.40 -13.79
CA VAL A 55 -13.34 -13.44 -13.92
C VAL A 55 -13.46 -12.70 -15.24
N PHE A 56 -13.51 -11.37 -15.16
CA PHE A 56 -13.56 -10.49 -16.33
C PHE A 56 -12.26 -9.67 -16.38
N LYS A 57 -11.57 -9.68 -17.52
CA LYS A 57 -10.28 -9.00 -17.70
C LYS A 57 -10.34 -8.10 -18.93
N GLY A 58 -9.60 -6.99 -18.88
CA GLY A 58 -9.47 -6.08 -20.02
C GLY A 58 -10.75 -5.37 -20.42
N ILE A 59 -11.69 -5.15 -19.48
CA ILE A 59 -12.87 -4.33 -19.73
C ILE A 59 -12.40 -2.87 -19.91
N PRO A 60 -12.56 -2.26 -21.10
CA PRO A 60 -12.17 -0.89 -21.29
C PRO A 60 -13.15 0.04 -20.58
N PHE A 61 -12.61 0.98 -19.80
CA PHE A 61 -13.35 2.09 -19.22
C PHE A 61 -12.84 3.45 -19.75
N ALA A 62 -11.80 3.42 -20.58
CA ALA A 62 -11.18 4.53 -21.33
C ALA A 62 -10.36 3.96 -22.52
N ASP A 63 -9.82 4.82 -23.39
CA ASP A 63 -9.01 4.42 -24.55
C ASP A 63 -7.72 3.65 -24.15
N ILE A 64 -7.36 2.63 -24.95
CA ILE A 64 -6.61 1.43 -24.53
C ILE A 64 -5.08 1.63 -24.44
N LEU A 65 -4.49 1.06 -23.37
CA LEU A 65 -3.14 0.50 -23.33
C LEU A 65 -3.18 -0.88 -22.63
N GLU A 66 -2.34 -1.83 -23.06
CA GLU A 66 -2.24 -3.20 -22.51
C GLU A 66 -1.45 -3.24 -21.19
N TYR A 67 -1.88 -4.05 -20.21
CA TYR A 67 -1.24 -4.14 -18.89
C TYR A 67 -1.24 -5.55 -18.29
N THR A 68 -0.23 -5.82 -17.45
CA THR A 68 -0.19 -6.97 -16.53
C THR A 68 -1.10 -6.72 -15.32
N GLN A 69 -1.91 -7.72 -14.96
CA GLN A 69 -2.95 -7.57 -13.94
C GLN A 69 -2.58 -8.34 -12.66
N PHE A 70 -2.69 -7.68 -11.50
CA PHE A 70 -2.65 -8.36 -10.19
C PHE A 70 -3.92 -9.17 -9.95
N SER A 71 -3.78 -10.35 -9.34
CA SER A 71 -4.90 -11.26 -9.09
C SER A 71 -5.62 -10.93 -7.79
N GLY A 72 -6.89 -10.51 -7.89
CA GLY A 72 -7.78 -10.28 -6.73
C GLY A 72 -8.49 -11.54 -6.21
N GLN A 73 -8.14 -12.73 -6.71
CA GLN A 73 -8.92 -13.96 -6.54
C GLN A 73 -9.05 -14.40 -5.07
N GLU A 74 -7.96 -14.40 -4.31
CA GLU A 74 -7.99 -14.82 -2.89
C GLU A 74 -8.87 -13.89 -2.03
N LEU A 75 -8.82 -12.58 -2.29
CA LEU A 75 -9.64 -11.59 -1.58
C LEU A 75 -11.12 -11.75 -1.92
N ALA A 76 -11.44 -11.99 -3.20
CA ALA A 76 -12.81 -12.21 -3.66
C ALA A 76 -13.38 -13.53 -3.10
N ASP A 77 -12.61 -14.61 -3.19
CA ASP A 77 -12.99 -15.95 -2.75
C ASP A 77 -13.24 -15.96 -1.24
N ARG A 78 -12.19 -15.73 -0.44
CA ARG A 78 -12.28 -15.81 1.02
C ARG A 78 -13.14 -14.71 1.63
N GLY A 79 -13.15 -13.53 1.02
CA GLY A 79 -13.89 -12.36 1.49
C GLY A 79 -15.38 -12.34 1.12
N ASN A 80 -15.78 -13.13 0.11
CA ASN A 80 -17.09 -13.05 -0.53
C ASN A 80 -17.45 -11.60 -0.94
N VAL A 81 -16.58 -11.00 -1.75
CA VAL A 81 -16.69 -9.63 -2.27
C VAL A 81 -16.34 -9.59 -3.76
N ILE A 82 -16.85 -8.59 -4.49
CA ILE A 82 -16.41 -8.31 -5.86
C ILE A 82 -15.13 -7.47 -5.77
N VAL A 83 -14.06 -7.93 -6.44
CA VAL A 83 -12.80 -7.20 -6.54
C VAL A 83 -12.67 -6.62 -7.95
N VAL A 84 -12.43 -5.31 -8.03
CA VAL A 84 -12.20 -4.60 -9.29
C VAL A 84 -10.81 -3.98 -9.22
N SER A 85 -9.91 -4.40 -10.12
CA SER A 85 -8.57 -3.83 -10.27
C SER A 85 -8.55 -2.94 -11.51
N ILE A 86 -8.18 -1.67 -11.33
CA ILE A 86 -8.25 -0.63 -12.37
C ILE A 86 -6.83 -0.20 -12.72
N GLY A 87 -6.51 -0.20 -14.02
CA GLY A 87 -5.28 0.42 -14.51
C GLY A 87 -5.43 1.95 -14.56
N TYR A 88 -4.37 2.70 -14.29
CA TYR A 88 -4.39 4.16 -14.44
C TYR A 88 -3.03 4.63 -14.96
N ARG A 89 -3.01 5.80 -15.62
CA ARG A 89 -1.75 6.37 -16.12
C ARG A 89 -0.89 6.82 -14.95
N VAL A 90 0.39 6.44 -14.98
CA VAL A 90 1.41 6.87 -14.03
C VAL A 90 2.43 7.80 -14.70
N GLY A 91 3.24 8.52 -13.91
CA GLY A 91 4.25 9.44 -14.41
C GLY A 91 3.65 10.68 -15.11
N SER A 92 4.44 11.33 -15.96
CA SER A 92 4.05 12.58 -16.63
C SER A 92 2.80 12.45 -17.52
N LEU A 93 2.49 11.24 -18.00
CA LEU A 93 1.31 10.95 -18.82
C LEU A 93 0.00 10.87 -18.02
N GLY A 94 0.07 10.69 -16.70
CA GLY A 94 -1.11 10.59 -15.82
C GLY A 94 -1.36 11.80 -14.94
N PHE A 95 -0.31 12.55 -14.58
CA PHE A 95 -0.37 13.58 -13.54
C PHE A 95 -0.12 15.02 -14.04
N LEU A 96 -0.14 15.26 -15.36
CA LEU A 96 -0.18 16.61 -15.90
C LEU A 96 -1.59 17.20 -15.65
N SER A 97 -1.70 18.17 -14.75
CA SER A 97 -2.98 18.71 -14.28
C SER A 97 -3.06 20.23 -14.37
N THR A 98 -4.24 20.75 -14.74
CA THR A 98 -4.63 22.17 -14.66
C THR A 98 -5.62 22.44 -13.52
N GLY A 99 -5.89 21.44 -12.67
CA GLY A 99 -6.70 21.56 -11.45
C GLY A 99 -8.21 21.57 -11.67
N GLU A 100 -8.85 20.41 -11.56
CA GLU A 100 -10.31 20.28 -11.39
C GLU A 100 -10.65 19.12 -10.42
N PRO A 101 -11.72 19.22 -9.61
CA PRO A 101 -12.16 18.13 -8.73
C PRO A 101 -13.35 17.34 -9.33
N GLU A 102 -13.19 16.03 -9.54
CA GLU A 102 -14.29 15.14 -9.96
C GLU A 102 -14.26 13.77 -9.26
N LEU A 103 -14.71 13.63 -8.00
CA LEU A 103 -14.96 12.31 -7.38
C LEU A 103 -16.02 12.31 -6.23
N ALA A 104 -16.81 13.38 -6.06
CA ALA A 104 -17.70 13.49 -4.91
C ALA A 104 -18.86 12.46 -4.96
N GLY A 105 -18.99 11.64 -3.90
CA GLY A 105 -20.14 10.76 -3.69
C GLY A 105 -20.07 9.35 -4.32
N LEU A 106 -18.96 8.99 -4.98
CA LEU A 106 -18.83 7.70 -5.67
C LEU A 106 -18.48 6.52 -4.74
N PHE A 107 -17.73 6.77 -3.66
CA PHE A 107 -17.24 5.73 -2.76
C PHE A 107 -17.82 5.87 -1.36
N LYS A 108 -18.18 4.74 -0.74
CA LYS A 108 -18.73 4.71 0.63
C LYS A 108 -17.67 4.57 1.71
N ARG A 109 -16.53 3.95 1.36
CA ARG A 109 -15.43 3.58 2.27
C ARG A 109 -14.10 3.68 1.51
N ALA A 110 -13.04 4.00 2.22
CA ALA A 110 -11.69 4.09 1.67
C ALA A 110 -10.69 3.42 2.64
N ILE A 111 -9.69 2.75 2.08
CA ILE A 111 -8.54 2.21 2.80
C ILE A 111 -7.31 2.80 2.12
N SER A 112 -6.42 3.39 2.90
CA SER A 112 -5.13 3.91 2.43
C SER A 112 -4.02 3.10 3.10
N GLN A 113 -3.15 2.47 2.30
CA GLN A 113 -2.06 1.62 2.77
C GLN A 113 -0.74 2.30 2.39
N SER A 114 0.15 2.49 3.38
CA SER A 114 1.50 3.05 3.18
C SER A 114 1.55 4.37 2.39
N GLY A 115 0.51 5.21 2.51
CA GLY A 115 0.48 6.54 1.88
C GLY A 115 -0.88 7.23 2.01
N VAL A 116 -0.88 8.56 2.15
CA VAL A 116 -2.09 9.38 2.28
C VAL A 116 -1.97 10.67 1.46
N ALA A 117 -3.09 11.33 1.17
CA ALA A 117 -3.11 12.51 0.29
C ALA A 117 -2.23 13.68 0.76
N VAL A 118 -1.91 13.75 2.05
CA VAL A 118 -1.09 14.80 2.67
C VAL A 118 0.36 14.37 2.88
N SER A 119 0.77 13.20 2.37
CA SER A 119 2.18 12.80 2.39
C SER A 119 3.03 13.75 1.54
N PRO A 120 4.28 14.04 1.95
CA PRO A 120 5.10 15.08 1.31
C PRO A 120 5.44 14.77 -0.16
N TRP A 121 5.36 13.50 -0.57
CA TRP A 121 5.62 13.02 -1.92
C TRP A 121 4.37 12.98 -2.82
N THR A 122 3.16 13.21 -2.29
CA THR A 122 1.91 13.05 -3.05
C THR A 122 1.63 14.21 -4.00
N ILE A 123 2.00 15.43 -3.63
CA ILE A 123 1.81 16.63 -4.46
C ILE A 123 3.16 17.26 -4.72
N ASN A 124 3.60 17.23 -5.98
CA ASN A 124 4.76 18.02 -6.40
C ASN A 124 4.32 19.49 -6.55
N LYS A 125 4.80 20.35 -5.66
CA LYS A 125 4.48 21.79 -5.68
C LYS A 125 5.17 22.53 -6.83
N ASP A 126 6.32 22.04 -7.28
CA ASP A 126 7.16 22.67 -8.32
C ASP A 126 7.55 21.67 -9.41
N PRO A 127 6.58 21.03 -10.10
CA PRO A 127 6.84 19.93 -11.03
C PRO A 127 7.74 20.34 -12.21
N ARG A 128 7.71 21.63 -12.57
CA ARG A 128 8.56 22.19 -13.62
C ARG A 128 10.03 22.20 -13.23
N GLN A 129 10.37 22.52 -11.98
CA GLN A 129 11.76 22.58 -11.54
C GLN A 129 12.39 21.18 -11.56
N TYR A 130 11.67 20.17 -11.05
CA TYR A 130 12.13 18.78 -11.11
C TYR A 130 12.27 18.27 -12.55
N ALA A 131 11.34 18.61 -13.45
CA ALA A 131 11.44 18.26 -14.86
C ALA A 131 12.70 18.87 -15.51
N VAL A 132 13.06 20.10 -15.15
CA VAL A 132 14.29 20.77 -15.61
C VAL A 132 15.54 20.08 -15.07
N GLU A 133 15.58 19.72 -13.78
CA GLU A 133 16.73 19.01 -13.20
C GLU A 133 16.95 17.64 -13.83
N VAL A 134 15.88 16.88 -14.06
CA VAL A 134 15.95 15.59 -14.77
C VAL A 134 16.41 15.82 -16.20
N ALA A 135 15.85 16.81 -16.91
CA ALA A 135 16.25 17.14 -18.27
C ALA A 135 17.75 17.47 -18.37
N LEU A 136 18.29 18.26 -17.44
CA LEU A 136 19.71 18.57 -17.41
C LEU A 136 20.58 17.32 -17.16
N LYS A 137 20.17 16.43 -16.26
CA LYS A 137 20.91 15.19 -15.96
C LYS A 137 20.95 14.20 -17.12
N VAL A 138 19.91 14.19 -17.96
CA VAL A 138 19.80 13.31 -19.13
C VAL A 138 20.09 14.04 -20.45
N ASN A 139 20.67 15.26 -20.36
CA ASN A 139 21.09 16.10 -21.47
C ASN A 139 19.96 16.48 -22.47
N CYS A 140 18.75 16.64 -21.95
CA CYS A 140 17.60 17.20 -22.66
C CYS A 140 17.55 18.73 -22.57
N SER A 141 16.98 19.37 -23.59
CA SER A 141 16.68 20.81 -23.58
C SER A 141 15.63 21.15 -22.50
N THR A 142 15.66 22.38 -22.00
CA THR A 142 14.69 22.90 -21.01
C THR A 142 13.64 23.84 -21.62
N ASP A 143 13.63 23.95 -22.95
CA ASP A 143 12.64 24.69 -23.75
C ASP A 143 11.42 23.81 -24.12
N GLU A 144 10.59 24.24 -25.07
CA GLU A 144 9.38 23.54 -25.50
C GLU A 144 9.64 22.10 -25.99
N ARG A 145 10.89 21.74 -26.31
CA ARG A 145 11.30 20.39 -26.74
C ARG A 145 11.66 19.46 -25.58
N MET A 146 11.65 19.95 -24.34
CA MET A 146 11.97 19.16 -23.14
C MET A 146 11.09 17.90 -23.03
N ALA A 147 9.79 18.05 -23.31
CA ALA A 147 8.83 16.95 -23.18
C ALA A 147 9.02 15.86 -24.24
N SER A 148 9.48 16.18 -25.45
CA SER A 148 9.77 15.17 -26.47
C SER A 148 11.05 14.41 -26.16
N CYS A 149 12.09 15.11 -25.70
CA CYS A 149 13.36 14.49 -25.33
C CYS A 149 13.22 13.54 -24.13
N LEU A 150 12.51 13.96 -23.07
CA LEU A 150 12.31 13.14 -21.87
C LEU A 150 11.52 11.83 -22.13
N LYS A 151 10.74 11.77 -23.22
CA LYS A 151 10.01 10.57 -23.62
C LYS A 151 10.89 9.49 -24.27
N GLU A 152 12.13 9.82 -24.64
CA GLU A 152 13.06 8.94 -25.37
C GLU A 152 14.17 8.34 -24.49
N ILE A 153 14.21 8.65 -23.18
CA ILE A 153 15.27 8.22 -22.24
C ILE A 153 14.96 6.85 -21.61
N ASP A 154 15.99 6.00 -21.49
CA ASP A 154 15.91 4.68 -20.83
C ASP A 154 15.78 4.79 -19.29
N PRO A 155 14.79 4.12 -18.67
CA PRO A 155 14.45 4.27 -17.25
C PRO A 155 15.43 3.63 -16.26
N VAL A 156 16.45 2.89 -16.71
CA VAL A 156 17.37 2.14 -15.82
C VAL A 156 18.55 2.97 -15.29
N VAL A 157 18.78 4.16 -15.84
CA VAL A 157 19.98 4.98 -15.55
C VAL A 157 19.94 5.72 -14.20
N LEU A 158 18.81 5.70 -13.46
CA LEU A 158 18.58 6.58 -12.30
C LEU A 158 18.81 5.96 -10.91
N THR A 159 19.08 4.66 -10.79
CA THR A 159 18.83 3.96 -9.50
C THR A 159 20.06 3.36 -8.80
N LEU A 160 21.30 3.80 -9.06
CA LEU A 160 22.46 3.17 -8.41
C LEU A 160 23.44 4.13 -7.72
N ALA A 161 23.62 3.82 -6.42
CA ALA A 161 24.78 3.97 -5.55
C ALA A 161 24.78 5.13 -4.53
N GLY A 162 24.76 4.74 -3.25
CA GLY A 162 25.18 5.57 -2.11
C GLY A 162 25.57 4.68 -0.92
N SER A 163 26.67 5.01 -0.26
CA SER A 163 27.07 4.45 1.04
C SER A 163 26.78 5.49 2.13
N PHE A 164 26.11 5.10 3.21
CA PHE A 164 25.67 6.01 4.26
C PHE A 164 26.68 6.15 5.42
N ASN A 165 26.81 7.35 5.98
CA ASN A 165 27.62 7.71 7.14
C ASN A 165 26.85 8.70 8.06
N LEU A 166 27.47 9.14 9.16
CA LEU A 166 26.86 10.05 10.15
C LEU A 166 26.41 11.40 9.56
N GLU A 167 27.19 11.94 8.63
CA GLU A 167 26.88 13.18 7.93
C GLU A 167 25.59 13.04 7.10
N ASP A 168 25.24 11.83 6.68
CA ASP A 168 24.04 11.58 5.89
C ASP A 168 22.75 11.69 6.71
N VAL A 169 22.80 11.47 8.04
CA VAL A 169 21.64 11.73 8.93
C VAL A 169 21.36 13.23 9.00
N GLU A 170 22.41 14.03 9.21
CA GLU A 170 22.29 15.49 9.24
C GLU A 170 21.85 16.05 7.88
N LYS A 171 22.43 15.56 6.78
CA LYS A 171 22.05 15.95 5.42
C LYS A 171 20.62 15.57 5.08
N LEU A 172 20.18 14.38 5.46
CA LEU A 172 18.81 13.91 5.21
C LEU A 172 17.80 14.79 5.96
N LEU A 173 18.03 15.03 7.25
CA LEU A 173 17.19 15.93 8.04
C LEU A 173 17.21 17.34 7.44
N ALA A 174 18.38 17.91 7.19
CA ALA A 174 18.52 19.23 6.57
C ALA A 174 17.78 19.33 5.23
N ALA A 175 17.75 18.25 4.43
CA ALA A 175 16.98 18.21 3.19
C ALA A 175 15.46 18.23 3.43
N PHE A 176 14.96 17.48 4.42
CA PHE A 176 13.54 17.44 4.77
C PHE A 176 13.02 18.73 5.40
N ILE A 177 13.87 19.50 6.06
CA ILE A 177 13.53 20.77 6.74
C ILE A 177 14.31 21.97 6.17
N LYS A 178 14.64 21.93 4.87
CA LYS A 178 15.49 22.93 4.21
C LYS A 178 15.02 24.37 4.40
N ASP A 179 13.72 24.57 4.57
CA ASP A 179 13.07 25.86 4.74
C ASP A 179 12.93 26.30 6.20
N LYS A 180 13.40 25.52 7.18
CA LYS A 180 13.20 25.78 8.62
C LYS A 180 14.49 26.13 9.39
N GLY A 181 15.65 25.95 8.78
CA GLY A 181 16.95 26.35 9.32
C GLY A 181 17.42 25.58 10.55
N ASP A 182 18.49 26.09 11.17
CA ASP A 182 19.28 25.36 12.17
C ASP A 182 18.49 24.98 13.43
N ALA A 183 17.52 25.79 13.86
CA ALA A 183 16.70 25.50 15.03
C ALA A 183 15.86 24.22 14.84
N ALA A 184 15.33 24.02 13.62
CA ALA A 184 14.58 22.81 13.29
C ALA A 184 15.52 21.60 13.21
N LEU A 185 16.72 21.78 12.65
CA LEU A 185 17.72 20.73 12.55
C LEU A 185 18.19 20.26 13.93
N GLN A 186 18.45 21.19 14.84
CA GLN A 186 18.82 20.88 16.22
C GLN A 186 17.69 20.15 16.97
N ALA A 187 16.44 20.58 16.81
CA ALA A 187 15.30 19.91 17.43
C ALA A 187 15.14 18.46 16.93
N ALA A 188 15.30 18.25 15.62
CA ALA A 188 15.24 16.92 15.02
C ALA A 188 16.41 16.03 15.48
N LEU A 189 17.65 16.52 15.37
CA LEU A 189 18.85 15.76 15.80
C LEU A 189 18.80 15.42 17.29
N SER A 190 18.34 16.35 18.13
CA SER A 190 18.21 16.10 19.57
C SER A 190 17.23 14.96 19.87
N LEU A 191 16.18 14.79 19.07
CA LEU A 191 15.21 13.72 19.26
C LEU A 191 15.72 12.38 18.70
N TYR A 192 16.16 12.37 17.44
CA TYR A 192 16.62 11.16 16.75
C TYR A 192 17.91 10.58 17.34
N ASN A 193 18.77 11.42 17.91
CA ASN A 193 20.02 10.97 18.55
C ASN A 193 19.87 10.81 20.08
N SER A 194 18.65 10.96 20.64
CA SER A 194 18.45 10.97 22.10
C SER A 194 18.87 9.68 22.81
N THR A 195 18.89 8.56 22.10
CA THR A 195 19.28 7.24 22.62
C THR A 195 20.66 6.78 22.14
N TRP A 196 21.39 7.64 21.41
CA TRP A 196 22.69 7.28 20.87
C TRP A 196 23.77 7.28 21.94
N GLU A 197 24.71 6.35 21.80
CA GLU A 197 25.98 6.38 22.50
C GLU A 197 26.90 7.46 21.88
N PRO A 198 27.97 7.92 22.59
CA PRO A 198 28.90 8.92 22.08
C PRO A 198 29.52 8.57 20.71
N THR A 199 29.69 7.27 20.44
CA THR A 199 30.12 6.74 19.15
C THR A 199 29.09 5.71 18.68
N PRO A 200 28.06 6.11 17.91
CA PRO A 200 26.98 5.21 17.52
C PRO A 200 27.49 4.12 16.56
N SER A 201 26.93 2.92 16.70
CA SER A 201 27.22 1.82 15.79
C SER A 201 26.67 2.10 14.38
N GLN A 202 27.26 1.47 13.37
CA GLN A 202 26.74 1.51 11.99
C GLN A 202 25.31 0.99 11.87
N GLU A 203 24.92 0.04 12.72
CA GLU A 203 23.54 -0.43 12.80
C GLU A 203 22.59 0.66 13.32
N ASN A 204 22.97 1.37 14.39
CA ASN A 204 22.14 2.44 14.95
C ASN A 204 21.97 3.60 13.96
N ILE A 205 23.03 3.98 13.24
CA ILE A 205 22.97 5.02 12.21
C ILE A 205 21.98 4.60 11.11
N LYS A 206 22.10 3.37 10.59
CA LYS A 206 21.21 2.86 9.53
C LYS A 206 19.76 2.75 9.97
N LYS A 207 19.50 2.27 11.20
CA LYS A 207 18.15 2.25 11.77
C LYS A 207 17.57 3.65 11.91
N THR A 208 18.37 4.60 12.35
CA THR A 208 17.93 6.00 12.52
C THR A 208 17.58 6.63 11.16
N LEU A 209 18.33 6.34 10.10
CA LEU A 209 17.98 6.78 8.74
C LEU A 209 16.63 6.21 8.29
N VAL A 210 16.43 4.89 8.43
CA VAL A 210 15.16 4.23 8.10
C VAL A 210 14.01 4.81 8.91
N ASP A 211 14.23 5.08 10.20
CA ASP A 211 13.24 5.70 11.09
C ASP A 211 12.87 7.13 10.65
N ILE A 212 13.86 7.96 10.30
CA ILE A 212 13.62 9.34 9.83
C ILE A 212 12.78 9.33 8.55
N GLU A 213 13.15 8.49 7.58
CA GLU A 213 12.40 8.36 6.33
C GLU A 213 10.98 7.84 6.58
N THR A 214 10.82 6.82 7.42
CA THR A 214 9.50 6.27 7.79
C THR A 214 8.62 7.33 8.46
N ASP A 215 9.19 8.06 9.42
CA ASP A 215 8.50 9.08 10.19
C ASP A 215 8.03 10.23 9.28
N PHE A 216 8.92 10.75 8.44
CA PHE A 216 8.65 11.89 7.56
C PHE A 216 7.77 11.54 6.36
N LEU A 217 8.08 10.45 5.64
CA LEU A 217 7.40 10.12 4.39
C LEU A 217 6.03 9.49 4.60
N PHE A 218 5.83 8.76 5.71
CA PHE A 218 4.63 7.95 5.92
C PHE A 218 3.94 8.23 7.26
N LEU A 219 4.61 8.03 8.40
CA LEU A 219 3.93 7.99 9.70
C LEU A 219 3.31 9.34 10.10
N ALA A 220 4.09 10.43 10.07
CA ALA A 220 3.61 11.74 10.51
C ALA A 220 2.44 12.22 9.64
N SER A 221 2.54 12.05 8.32
CA SER A 221 1.49 12.41 7.37
C SER A 221 0.23 11.54 7.55
N THR A 222 0.40 10.25 7.83
CA THR A 222 -0.72 9.34 8.14
C THR A 222 -1.45 9.78 9.40
N GLN A 223 -0.73 10.12 10.48
CA GLN A 223 -1.34 10.61 11.72
C GLN A 223 -2.06 11.95 11.51
N ALA A 224 -1.50 12.86 10.72
CA ALA A 224 -2.16 14.11 10.35
C ALA A 224 -3.46 13.84 9.57
N ALA A 225 -3.44 12.93 8.59
CA ALA A 225 -4.61 12.55 7.81
C ALA A 225 -5.71 11.91 8.68
N LEU A 226 -5.34 11.03 9.60
CA LEU A 226 -6.26 10.39 10.55
C LEU A 226 -6.94 11.44 11.44
N LYS A 227 -6.16 12.39 11.97
CA LYS A 227 -6.69 13.50 12.78
C LYS A 227 -7.63 14.38 11.97
N LEU A 228 -7.22 14.79 10.77
CA LEU A 228 -8.05 15.60 9.87
C LEU A 228 -9.36 14.90 9.53
N HIS A 229 -9.35 13.60 9.22
CA HIS A 229 -10.57 12.84 8.97
C HIS A 229 -11.44 12.75 10.22
N ALA A 230 -10.86 12.42 11.38
CA ALA A 230 -11.61 12.31 12.64
C ALA A 230 -12.28 13.63 13.05
N ASP A 231 -11.61 14.77 12.87
CA ASP A 231 -12.11 16.09 13.25
C ASP A 231 -13.22 16.61 12.30
N ASN A 232 -13.26 16.13 11.05
CA ASN A 232 -14.18 16.63 10.01
C ASN A 232 -15.27 15.63 9.59
N ALA A 233 -15.14 14.35 9.95
CA ALA A 233 -16.10 13.33 9.56
C ALA A 233 -17.45 13.54 10.25
N LYS A 234 -18.51 13.72 9.45
CA LYS A 234 -19.88 13.85 9.96
C LYS A 234 -20.43 12.52 10.50
N THR A 235 -20.18 11.44 9.77
CA THR A 235 -20.69 10.08 10.09
C THR A 235 -19.66 8.98 9.86
N GLY A 236 -18.51 9.31 9.27
CA GLY A 236 -17.43 8.36 9.00
C GLY A 236 -16.64 8.07 10.27
N ARG A 237 -16.25 6.80 10.47
CA ARG A 237 -15.35 6.42 11.56
C ARG A 237 -13.94 6.26 11.02
N THR A 238 -12.97 6.73 11.79
CA THR A 238 -11.55 6.62 11.48
C THR A 238 -10.95 5.44 12.22
N TYR A 239 -10.13 4.65 11.51
CA TYR A 239 -9.39 3.51 12.04
C TYR A 239 -7.96 3.58 11.52
N SER A 240 -7.05 2.94 12.24
CA SER A 240 -5.63 2.88 11.88
C SER A 240 -5.09 1.48 12.12
N TYR A 241 -4.07 1.11 11.35
CA TYR A 241 -3.33 -0.13 11.59
C TYR A 241 -1.83 0.11 11.39
N LEU A 242 -1.01 -0.76 11.98
CA LEU A 242 0.43 -0.82 11.77
C LEU A 242 0.78 -2.24 11.33
N PHE A 243 1.33 -2.43 10.15
CA PHE A 243 1.86 -3.74 9.75
C PHE A 243 3.30 -3.88 10.27
N SER A 244 3.57 -4.90 11.10
CA SER A 244 4.86 -5.09 11.77
C SER A 244 5.46 -6.49 11.58
N GLU A 245 4.94 -7.26 10.61
CA GLU A 245 5.56 -8.53 10.25
C GLU A 245 6.99 -8.31 9.72
N PRO A 246 8.01 -8.97 10.28
CA PRO A 246 9.38 -8.82 9.79
C PRO A 246 9.51 -9.19 8.31
N ASN A 247 10.34 -8.44 7.58
CA ASN A 247 10.55 -8.68 6.16
C ASN A 247 11.09 -10.10 5.92
N GLN A 248 10.46 -10.85 5.01
CA GLN A 248 10.84 -12.24 4.74
C GLN A 248 12.26 -12.35 4.15
N MET A 249 12.82 -11.30 3.57
CA MET A 249 14.19 -11.24 3.05
C MET A 249 15.21 -10.75 4.11
N ALA A 250 14.83 -10.66 5.39
CA ALA A 250 15.74 -10.35 6.50
C ALA A 250 16.50 -11.60 7.00
N GLY A 251 17.80 -11.47 7.27
CA GLY A 251 18.59 -12.51 7.93
C GLY A 251 20.06 -12.53 7.51
N ILE A 252 20.87 -13.34 8.21
CA ILE A 252 22.35 -13.37 8.07
C ILE A 252 22.80 -13.71 6.64
N ILE A 253 22.02 -14.50 5.90
CA ILE A 253 22.33 -14.97 4.53
C ILE A 253 21.34 -14.35 3.51
N ARG A 254 20.47 -13.43 3.95
CA ARG A 254 19.45 -12.82 3.08
C ARG A 254 19.85 -11.39 2.71
N ARG A 255 19.08 -10.79 1.79
CA ARG A 255 19.38 -9.47 1.20
C ARG A 255 19.30 -8.33 2.22
N TYR A 256 18.44 -8.45 3.23
CA TYR A 256 18.27 -7.43 4.26
C TYR A 256 18.88 -7.85 5.60
N PRO A 257 19.32 -6.87 6.41
CA PRO A 257 19.83 -7.13 7.76
C PRO A 257 18.81 -7.86 8.63
N SER A 258 19.28 -8.63 9.60
CA SER A 258 18.41 -9.40 10.52
C SER A 258 17.49 -8.54 11.40
N TRP A 259 17.79 -7.25 11.54
CA TRP A 259 16.97 -6.30 12.30
C TRP A 259 15.87 -5.63 11.47
N MET A 260 15.80 -5.90 10.15
CA MET A 260 14.82 -5.29 9.27
C MET A 260 13.40 -5.72 9.67
N GLY A 261 12.55 -4.74 9.98
CA GLY A 261 11.12 -4.92 10.25
C GLY A 261 10.30 -5.07 8.97
N ALA A 262 9.05 -4.64 8.98
CA ALA A 262 8.24 -4.54 7.76
C ALA A 262 8.78 -3.45 6.84
N ASP A 263 9.02 -3.79 5.57
CA ASP A 263 9.37 -2.83 4.52
C ASP A 263 8.10 -2.31 3.82
N ASN A 264 8.23 -1.19 3.11
CA ASN A 264 7.14 -0.70 2.26
C ASN A 264 6.77 -1.79 1.23
N THR A 265 5.47 -1.96 0.99
CA THR A 265 4.88 -2.98 0.11
C THR A 265 4.86 -4.42 0.62
N ASP A 266 5.46 -4.72 1.78
CA ASP A 266 5.37 -6.06 2.39
C ASP A 266 3.94 -6.43 2.83
N ASP A 267 3.05 -5.44 2.93
CA ASP A 267 1.64 -5.62 3.26
C ASP A 267 0.75 -5.99 2.05
N VAL A 268 1.33 -6.10 0.84
CA VAL A 268 0.62 -6.53 -0.38
C VAL A 268 0.72 -8.04 -0.63
N PRO A 269 1.90 -8.69 -0.59
CA PRO A 269 1.99 -10.14 -0.57
C PRO A 269 1.74 -10.62 0.86
N TYR A 270 0.48 -10.87 1.20
CA TYR A 270 0.15 -11.30 2.55
C TYR A 270 0.90 -12.61 2.93
N PRO A 271 1.69 -12.63 4.02
CA PRO A 271 2.26 -13.87 4.54
C PRO A 271 1.15 -14.90 4.76
N PRO A 272 1.35 -16.19 4.47
CA PRO A 272 0.30 -17.21 4.59
C PRO A 272 -0.41 -17.18 5.94
N ASP A 273 0.37 -17.01 7.02
CA ASP A 273 -0.10 -17.01 8.41
C ASP A 273 -0.88 -15.75 8.80
N LEU A 274 -0.75 -14.66 8.05
CA LEU A 274 -1.40 -13.37 8.31
C LEU A 274 -2.51 -13.03 7.29
N SER A 275 -2.47 -13.68 6.11
CA SER A 275 -3.37 -13.44 4.97
C SER A 275 -4.85 -13.57 5.32
N GLY A 276 -5.21 -14.59 6.10
CA GLY A 276 -6.60 -14.81 6.51
C GLY A 276 -7.16 -13.66 7.35
N TYR A 277 -6.35 -13.14 8.29
CA TYR A 277 -6.76 -12.03 9.13
C TYR A 277 -6.91 -10.74 8.33
N MET A 278 -5.94 -10.40 7.48
CA MET A 278 -5.99 -9.17 6.68
C MET A 278 -7.16 -9.18 5.69
N ILE A 279 -7.39 -10.30 5.01
CA ILE A 279 -8.55 -10.49 4.13
C ILE A 279 -9.85 -10.32 4.93
N ALA A 280 -9.96 -10.93 6.11
CA ALA A 280 -11.15 -10.79 6.95
C ALA A 280 -11.35 -9.34 7.43
N TYR A 281 -10.28 -8.66 7.85
CA TYR A 281 -10.33 -7.27 8.30
C TYR A 281 -10.81 -6.33 7.17
N TRP A 282 -10.21 -6.43 5.98
CA TRP A 282 -10.58 -5.58 4.84
C TRP A 282 -11.99 -5.85 4.32
N THR A 283 -12.38 -7.12 4.22
CA THR A 283 -13.70 -7.48 3.67
C THR A 283 -14.82 -7.16 4.67
N ASN A 284 -14.59 -7.31 5.98
CA ASN A 284 -15.52 -6.86 6.99
C ASN A 284 -15.65 -5.33 7.00
N PHE A 285 -14.53 -4.60 6.91
CA PHE A 285 -14.58 -3.15 6.79
C PHE A 285 -15.36 -2.72 5.55
N ALA A 286 -15.09 -3.33 4.39
CA ALA A 286 -15.81 -3.04 3.15
C ALA A 286 -17.33 -3.26 3.28
N ARG A 287 -17.75 -4.29 4.03
CA ARG A 287 -19.15 -4.66 4.25
C ARG A 287 -19.86 -3.72 5.22
N THR A 288 -19.30 -3.52 6.41
CA THR A 288 -19.99 -2.85 7.53
C THR A 288 -19.45 -1.45 7.82
N GLY A 289 -18.18 -1.16 7.49
CA GLY A 289 -17.49 0.06 7.89
C GLY A 289 -17.18 0.10 9.39
N THR A 290 -17.10 -1.07 10.04
CA THR A 290 -16.64 -1.23 11.43
C THR A 290 -15.23 -1.78 11.42
N GLY A 291 -14.36 -1.22 12.26
CA GLY A 291 -13.02 -1.72 12.53
C GLY A 291 -12.63 -1.50 13.98
N GLN A 292 -11.42 -1.95 14.34
CA GLN A 292 -10.77 -1.61 15.60
C GLN A 292 -10.06 -0.25 15.45
N LYS A 293 -10.10 0.60 16.50
CA LYS A 293 -9.52 1.96 16.46
C LYS A 293 -8.05 1.97 16.04
N PHE A 294 -7.28 1.06 16.61
CA PHE A 294 -5.90 0.76 16.25
C PHE A 294 -5.72 -0.75 16.28
N VAL A 295 -5.03 -1.32 15.29
CA VAL A 295 -4.60 -2.71 15.30
C VAL A 295 -3.18 -2.79 14.74
N GLU A 296 -2.27 -3.44 15.47
CA GLU A 296 -0.98 -3.80 14.92
C GLU A 296 -1.08 -5.20 14.33
N LEU A 297 -0.55 -5.42 13.13
CA LEU A 297 -0.68 -6.64 12.33
C LEU A 297 0.66 -7.36 12.21
N ASN A 298 0.81 -8.47 12.92
CA ASN A 298 1.89 -9.44 12.77
C ASN A 298 1.43 -10.86 13.13
N SER A 299 2.22 -11.88 12.81
CA SER A 299 1.96 -13.30 13.04
C SER A 299 1.90 -13.71 14.51
N LYS A 300 2.31 -12.83 15.44
CA LYS A 300 2.30 -13.07 16.90
C LYS A 300 1.07 -12.49 17.60
N MET A 301 0.16 -11.86 16.87
CA MET A 301 -1.08 -11.32 17.46
C MET A 301 -1.92 -12.43 18.11
N ASP A 302 -2.41 -12.16 19.33
CA ASP A 302 -3.49 -12.89 19.99
C ASP A 302 -4.50 -11.90 20.60
N GLU A 303 -5.54 -12.41 21.29
CA GLU A 303 -6.58 -11.60 21.93
C GLU A 303 -6.07 -10.63 23.01
N SER A 304 -4.83 -10.80 23.47
CA SER A 304 -4.20 -10.02 24.54
C SER A 304 -3.22 -8.96 24.03
N TYR A 305 -3.02 -8.86 22.70
CA TYR A 305 -2.05 -7.96 22.11
C TYR A 305 -2.41 -6.48 22.33
N VAL A 306 -1.56 -5.76 23.05
CA VAL A 306 -1.66 -4.31 23.27
C VAL A 306 -0.67 -3.63 22.34
N GLY A 307 -1.19 -2.82 21.41
CA GLY A 307 -0.41 -2.12 20.38
C GLY A 307 0.77 -1.30 20.92
N GLU A 308 1.87 -1.29 20.16
CA GLU A 308 3.04 -0.45 20.47
C GLU A 308 2.75 1.06 20.34
N ASN A 309 3.53 1.86 21.07
CA ASN A 309 3.49 3.32 21.04
C ASN A 309 3.89 3.80 19.63
N MET A 310 2.97 4.45 18.90
CA MET A 310 3.11 4.97 17.52
C MET A 310 4.15 6.11 17.36
N ARG A 311 5.28 6.05 18.06
CA ARG A 311 6.38 7.02 18.00
C ARG A 311 5.87 8.45 18.16
N MET A 312 4.90 8.67 19.06
CA MET A 312 4.12 9.93 19.12
C MET A 312 4.97 11.19 19.32
N ARG A 313 6.15 11.09 19.94
CA ARG A 313 7.10 12.21 20.07
C ARG A 313 7.65 12.67 18.71
N TYR A 314 7.88 11.73 17.80
CA TYR A 314 8.33 12.00 16.43
C TYR A 314 7.19 12.55 15.58
N VAL A 315 5.97 12.01 15.76
CA VAL A 315 4.75 12.57 15.15
C VAL A 315 4.56 14.04 15.57
N ASP A 316 4.74 14.35 16.85
CA ASP A 316 4.66 15.72 17.37
C ASP A 316 5.77 16.64 16.82
N LEU A 317 6.99 16.12 16.70
CA LEU A 317 8.11 16.84 16.08
C LEU A 317 7.73 17.32 14.67
N TRP A 318 7.24 16.41 13.82
CA TRP A 318 6.96 16.68 12.41
C TRP A 318 5.67 17.48 12.19
N ASN A 319 4.63 17.25 13.00
CA ASN A 319 3.32 17.88 12.78
C ASN A 319 3.12 19.19 13.57
N ASN A 320 3.85 19.41 14.66
CA ASN A 320 3.65 20.56 15.54
C ASN A 320 4.93 21.39 15.72
N VAL A 321 6.03 20.77 16.15
CA VAL A 321 7.26 21.50 16.51
C VAL A 321 7.90 22.15 15.29
N ILE A 322 8.30 21.37 14.27
CA ILE A 322 8.97 21.88 13.06
C ILE A 322 8.09 22.90 12.31
N PRO A 323 6.78 22.66 12.08
CA PRO A 323 5.92 23.63 11.43
C PRO A 323 5.80 24.96 12.19
N SER A 324 5.85 24.96 13.53
CA SER A 324 5.78 26.17 14.36
C SER A 324 7.03 27.05 14.27
N LEU A 325 8.14 26.50 13.79
CA LEU A 325 9.39 27.24 13.60
C LEU A 325 9.33 28.13 12.35
N ARG A 326 10.06 29.25 12.42
CA ARG A 326 10.10 30.27 11.37
C ARG A 326 10.61 29.67 10.06
N THR A 327 9.88 29.92 8.97
CA THR A 327 10.36 29.58 7.63
C THR A 327 11.39 30.61 7.15
N ILE A 328 12.53 30.10 6.67
CA ILE A 328 13.56 30.87 5.98
C ILE A 328 13.14 30.93 4.51
N ILE A 329 12.77 32.13 4.05
CA ILE A 329 12.52 32.39 2.64
C ILE A 329 13.87 32.77 2.03
N PRO A 330 14.41 32.00 1.07
CA PRO A 330 15.59 32.42 0.33
C PRO A 330 15.25 33.70 -0.43
N GLU A 331 16.06 34.75 -0.26
CA GLU A 331 16.04 35.93 -1.14
C GLU A 331 16.48 35.56 -2.56
#